data_AF-A0AAV2S9Y6-F1
#
_entry.id   AF-A0AAV2S9Y6-F1
#
_cell.length_a   1.000
_cell.length_b   1.000
_cell.length_c   1.000
_cell.angle_alpha   90.00
_cell.angle_beta   90.00
_cell.angle_gamma   90.00
#
_symmetry.space_group_name_H-M   'P 1'
#
loop_
_entity.id
_entity.type
_entity.pdbx_description
1 polymer ?
#
loop_
_entity_poly.entity_id
_entity_poly.type
_entity_poly.pdbx_seq_one_letter_code
_entity_poly.pdbx_strand_id
1 'polypeptide(L)'
;MPPMPDYGIAAGVSGAAHKELVATAVEGGIGGEDSELGAYWELLEEDIRPVQPLKHSHLSAQIFMEHKEMARNYLILQQELFNLQRQKLLLEEKLSHSEQLEQCTNHRYQEKIKQLMGKRDDLSNNHAHLKQQLEHIRSQEKRPRPFSTATQQHITMGASLQLHQPPP
;
A
#
# COMPACT_ATOMS: atom_id res chain seq x y z
N MET A 1 8.91 9.91 24.15
CA MET A 1 9.06 8.90 23.08
C MET A 1 9.53 7.62 23.73
N PRO A 2 8.78 6.50 23.65
CA PRO A 2 9.25 5.22 24.16
C PRO A 2 10.26 4.58 23.18
N PRO A 3 11.23 3.78 23.66
CA PRO A 3 12.23 3.13 22.81
C PRO A 3 11.63 1.93 22.06
N MET A 4 12.05 1.75 20.81
CA MET A 4 11.67 0.62 19.95
C MET A 4 12.36 -0.68 20.41
N PRO A 5 11.70 -1.85 20.31
CA PRO A 5 12.35 -3.12 20.58
C PRO A 5 13.28 -3.55 19.44
N ASP A 6 14.45 -4.03 19.85
CA ASP A 6 15.54 -4.57 19.04
C ASP A 6 15.20 -6.02 18.64
N TYR A 7 14.93 -6.26 17.35
CA TYR A 7 14.66 -7.61 16.84
C TYR A 7 15.98 -8.27 16.44
N GLY A 8 16.62 -8.88 17.43
CA GLY A 8 17.78 -9.76 17.24
C GLY A 8 17.43 -10.99 16.41
N ILE A 9 18.15 -11.16 15.30
CA ILE A 9 18.15 -12.35 14.47
C ILE A 9 18.81 -13.49 15.24
N ALA A 10 18.03 -14.52 15.60
CA ALA A 10 18.54 -15.80 16.06
C ALA A 10 18.20 -16.87 15.02
N ALA A 11 19.23 -17.32 14.31
CA ALA A 11 19.20 -18.47 13.43
C ALA A 11 18.92 -19.74 14.25
N GLY A 12 17.93 -20.52 13.80
CA GLY A 12 17.62 -21.86 14.29
C GLY A 12 17.24 -22.74 13.10
N VAL A 13 18.25 -23.44 12.58
CA VAL A 13 18.16 -24.46 11.52
C VAL A 13 17.31 -25.64 12.01
N SER A 14 16.38 -26.13 11.18
CA SER A 14 16.21 -27.56 10.85
C SER A 14 14.80 -27.84 10.30
N GLY A 15 14.72 -28.40 9.09
CA GLY A 15 13.53 -29.13 8.66
C GLY A 15 13.15 -28.98 7.19
N ALA A 16 13.70 -29.87 6.37
CA ALA A 16 13.19 -30.31 5.07
C ALA A 16 13.11 -29.27 3.94
N ALA A 17 14.03 -29.43 2.99
CA ALA A 17 13.98 -28.85 1.67
C ALA A 17 12.63 -29.16 1.01
N HIS A 18 11.73 -28.16 0.96
CA HIS A 18 10.64 -28.14 0.01
C HIS A 18 11.24 -28.09 -1.39
N LYS A 19 11.42 -29.28 -2.00
CA LYS A 19 11.70 -29.37 -3.42
C LYS A 19 10.52 -28.75 -4.15
N GLU A 20 10.81 -27.68 -4.86
CA GLU A 20 9.93 -26.98 -5.77
C GLU A 20 9.43 -27.97 -6.83
N LEU A 21 8.28 -28.61 -6.57
CA LEU A 21 7.71 -29.60 -7.48
C LEU A 21 6.73 -28.90 -8.43
N VAL A 22 7.28 -28.57 -9.60
CA VAL A 22 6.65 -28.68 -10.93
C VAL A 22 5.26 -28.03 -11.05
N ALA A 23 5.25 -26.71 -11.20
CA ALA A 23 4.16 -25.95 -11.79
C ALA A 23 4.14 -26.11 -13.33
N THR A 24 4.00 -27.32 -13.84
CA THR A 24 3.73 -27.57 -15.26
C THR A 24 3.02 -28.91 -15.43
N ALA A 25 1.84 -28.90 -16.06
CA ALA A 25 1.02 -30.04 -16.45
C ALA A 25 -0.13 -30.46 -15.52
N VAL A 26 -1.01 -29.52 -15.13
CA VAL A 26 -2.45 -29.84 -14.92
C VAL A 26 -3.32 -28.66 -15.38
N GLU A 27 -3.12 -28.20 -16.62
CA GLU A 27 -4.15 -27.43 -17.36
C GLU A 27 -4.79 -28.40 -18.36
N GLY A 28 -5.72 -29.21 -17.89
CA GLY A 28 -6.39 -30.19 -18.75
C GLY A 28 -7.35 -31.08 -17.98
N GLY A 29 -8.63 -30.73 -18.04
CA GLY A 29 -9.82 -31.55 -17.80
C GLY A 29 -9.69 -32.77 -16.88
N ILE A 30 -10.20 -32.65 -15.65
CA ILE A 30 -10.55 -33.82 -14.83
C ILE A 30 -11.87 -34.37 -15.40
N GLY A 31 -11.75 -35.24 -16.39
CA GLY A 31 -12.88 -35.87 -17.04
C GLY A 31 -12.44 -36.96 -18.01
N GLY A 32 -12.23 -38.16 -17.47
CA GLY A 32 -12.08 -39.39 -18.25
C GLY A 32 -10.63 -39.82 -18.51
N GLU A 33 -10.41 -41.13 -18.41
CA GLU A 33 -9.20 -41.88 -18.79
C GLU A 33 -8.12 -42.05 -17.69
N ASP A 34 -8.41 -42.96 -16.76
CA ASP A 34 -7.49 -43.53 -15.75
C ASP A 34 -6.28 -44.30 -16.32
N SER A 35 -5.96 -44.14 -17.61
CA SER A 35 -4.87 -44.85 -18.30
C SER A 35 -3.73 -43.93 -18.78
N GLU A 36 -3.88 -42.60 -18.74
CA GLU A 36 -2.93 -41.70 -19.41
C GLU A 36 -1.97 -40.93 -18.48
N LEU A 37 -2.25 -40.87 -17.17
CA LEU A 37 -1.22 -40.47 -16.21
C LEU A 37 -0.35 -41.69 -15.93
N GLY A 38 0.90 -41.65 -16.37
CA GLY A 38 1.92 -42.69 -16.12
C GLY A 38 2.15 -42.96 -14.63
N ALA A 39 3.36 -43.35 -14.23
CA ALA A 39 3.66 -43.62 -12.83
C ALA A 39 3.75 -42.32 -12.00
N TYR A 40 2.64 -41.60 -11.80
CA TYR A 40 2.57 -40.36 -11.01
C TYR A 40 3.05 -40.56 -9.57
N TRP A 41 2.94 -41.79 -9.05
CA TRP A 41 3.48 -42.13 -7.74
C TRP A 41 5.02 -42.11 -7.70
N GLU A 42 5.72 -41.99 -8.84
CA GLU A 42 7.16 -41.71 -8.89
C GLU A 42 7.51 -40.28 -8.46
N LEU A 43 6.54 -39.35 -8.48
CA LEU A 43 6.74 -38.00 -7.95
C LEU A 43 6.80 -37.99 -6.42
N LEU A 44 6.30 -39.04 -5.77
CA LEU A 44 6.34 -39.17 -4.33
C LEU A 44 7.76 -39.45 -3.81
N GLU A 45 7.98 -39.18 -2.53
CA GLU A 45 9.17 -39.64 -1.80
C GLU A 45 9.23 -41.18 -1.80
N GLU A 46 10.45 -41.73 -1.84
CA GLU A 46 10.69 -43.15 -2.07
C GLU A 46 10.04 -44.07 -1.02
N ASP A 47 9.92 -43.58 0.21
CA ASP A 47 9.34 -44.28 1.36
C ASP A 47 7.82 -44.39 1.32
N ILE A 48 7.14 -43.51 0.60
CA ILE A 48 5.67 -43.48 0.47
C ILE A 48 5.19 -43.97 -0.92
N ARG A 49 6.08 -44.51 -1.75
CA ARG A 49 5.68 -45.06 -3.06
C ARG A 49 4.96 -46.40 -2.90
N PRO A 50 3.97 -46.69 -3.77
CA PRO A 50 3.37 -48.02 -3.85
C PRO A 50 4.41 -49.09 -4.18
N VAL A 51 4.46 -50.13 -3.33
CA VAL A 51 5.38 -51.27 -3.49
C VAL A 51 4.82 -52.23 -4.55
N GLN A 52 5.68 -52.63 -5.48
CA GLN A 52 5.30 -53.54 -6.57
C GLN A 52 4.68 -54.85 -6.03
N PRO A 53 3.60 -55.35 -6.66
CA PRO A 53 2.91 -56.52 -6.15
C PRO A 53 3.70 -57.81 -6.36
N LEU A 54 3.49 -58.78 -5.47
CA LEU A 54 4.06 -60.12 -5.59
C LEU A 54 3.36 -60.89 -6.73
N LYS A 55 4.15 -61.55 -7.61
CA LYS A 55 3.70 -62.18 -8.87
C LYS A 55 2.53 -63.17 -8.76
N HIS A 56 2.28 -63.75 -7.60
CA HIS A 56 1.28 -64.80 -7.39
C HIS A 56 0.28 -64.50 -6.26
N SER A 57 0.25 -63.25 -5.75
CA SER A 57 -0.65 -62.86 -4.67
C SER A 57 -1.67 -61.84 -5.15
N HIS A 58 -2.94 -62.27 -5.25
CA HIS A 58 -4.06 -61.38 -5.57
C HIS A 58 -4.23 -60.27 -4.54
N LEU A 59 -4.03 -60.59 -3.26
CA LEU A 59 -4.10 -59.61 -2.17
C LEU A 59 -3.02 -58.53 -2.33
N SER A 60 -1.80 -58.91 -2.72
CA SER A 60 -0.71 -57.95 -2.95
C SER A 60 -1.01 -57.03 -4.14
N ALA A 61 -1.61 -57.57 -5.21
CA ALA A 61 -2.03 -56.77 -6.35
C ALA A 61 -3.14 -55.76 -5.97
N GLN A 62 -4.10 -56.19 -5.15
CA GLN A 62 -5.16 -55.30 -4.65
C GLN A 62 -4.60 -54.17 -3.79
N ILE A 63 -3.75 -54.47 -2.80
CA ILE A 63 -3.13 -53.47 -1.94
C ILE A 63 -2.33 -52.44 -2.76
N PHE A 64 -1.61 -52.89 -3.80
CA PHE A 64 -0.88 -51.99 -4.69
C PHE A 64 -1.81 -51.01 -5.42
N MET A 65 -2.96 -51.48 -5.91
CA MET A 65 -3.94 -50.63 -6.59
C MET A 65 -4.58 -49.61 -5.65
N GLU A 66 -4.99 -50.04 -4.44
CA GLU A 66 -5.51 -49.15 -3.40
C GLU A 66 -4.46 -48.09 -3.01
N HIS A 67 -3.20 -48.49 -2.86
CA HIS A 67 -2.12 -47.57 -2.52
C HIS A 67 -1.84 -46.57 -3.66
N LYS A 68 -1.91 -47.00 -4.93
CA LYS A 68 -1.83 -46.07 -6.06
C LYS A 68 -2.92 -45.00 -6.00
N GLU A 69 -4.16 -45.40 -5.75
CA GLU A 69 -5.27 -44.44 -5.62
C GLU A 69 -5.04 -43.45 -4.46
N MET A 70 -4.60 -43.93 -3.30
CA MET A 70 -4.24 -43.06 -2.18
C MET A 70 -3.09 -42.10 -2.52
N ALA A 71 -2.05 -42.59 -3.20
CA ALA A 71 -0.93 -41.79 -3.68
C ALA A 71 -1.39 -40.67 -4.62
N ARG A 72 -2.35 -40.94 -5.50
CA ARG A 72 -2.95 -39.94 -6.39
C ARG A 72 -3.63 -38.84 -5.59
N ASN A 73 -4.50 -39.24 -4.65
CA ASN A 73 -5.26 -38.30 -3.82
C ASN A 73 -4.32 -37.45 -2.95
N TYR A 74 -3.24 -38.04 -2.43
CA TYR A 74 -2.22 -37.30 -1.70
C TYR A 74 -1.54 -36.22 -2.56
N LEU A 75 -1.16 -36.53 -3.80
CA LEU A 75 -0.56 -35.54 -4.70
C LEU A 75 -1.53 -34.41 -5.04
N ILE A 76 -2.81 -34.72 -5.26
CA ILE A 76 -3.84 -33.70 -5.48
C ILE A 76 -3.94 -32.78 -4.26
N LEU A 77 -4.01 -33.35 -3.06
CA LEU A 77 -4.07 -32.57 -1.82
C LEU A 77 -2.81 -31.72 -1.61
N GLN A 78 -1.62 -32.24 -1.92
CA GLN A 78 -0.36 -31.47 -1.86
C GLN A 78 -0.41 -30.26 -2.80
N GLN A 79 -0.91 -30.45 -4.03
CA GLN A 79 -1.07 -29.36 -4.99
C GLN A 79 -2.08 -28.32 -4.52
N GLU A 80 -3.20 -28.75 -3.94
CA GLU A 80 -4.21 -27.86 -3.37
C GLU A 80 -3.66 -27.06 -2.19
N LEU A 81 -2.93 -27.70 -1.28
CA LEU A 81 -2.26 -27.03 -0.16
C LEU A 81 -1.27 -25.97 -0.65
N PHE A 82 -0.44 -26.31 -1.63
CA PHE A 82 0.48 -25.37 -2.24
C PHE A 82 -0.26 -24.16 -2.87
N ASN A 83 -1.32 -24.42 -3.62
CA ASN A 83 -2.13 -23.38 -4.25
C ASN A 83 -2.77 -22.45 -3.21
N LEU A 84 -3.32 -23.02 -2.13
CA LEU A 84 -3.92 -22.25 -1.04
C LEU A 84 -2.88 -21.40 -0.30
N GLN A 85 -1.70 -21.95 -0.03
CA GLN A 85 -0.60 -21.19 0.60
C GLN A 85 -0.16 -20.03 -0.28
N ARG A 86 0.00 -20.25 -1.59
CA ARG A 86 0.34 -19.19 -2.55
C ARG A 86 -0.74 -18.10 -2.60
N GLN A 87 -2.02 -18.50 -2.67
CA GLN A 87 -3.13 -17.54 -2.69
C GLN A 87 -3.20 -16.73 -1.40
N LYS A 88 -2.97 -17.37 -0.25
CA LYS A 88 -2.90 -16.69 1.05
C LYS A 88 -1.82 -15.61 1.05
N LEU A 89 -0.60 -15.94 0.64
CA LEU A 89 0.50 -14.97 0.58
C LEU A 89 0.18 -13.77 -0.32
N LEU A 90 -0.41 -14.02 -1.49
CA LEU A 90 -0.84 -12.95 -2.40
C LEU A 90 -1.92 -12.05 -1.80
N LEU A 91 -2.84 -12.61 -1.00
CA LEU A 91 -3.87 -11.83 -0.32
C LEU A 91 -3.28 -11.00 0.82
N GLU A 92 -2.35 -11.56 1.59
CA GLU A 92 -1.63 -10.85 2.65
C GLU A 92 -0.83 -9.66 2.08
N GLU A 93 -0.14 -9.85 0.96
CA GLU A 93 0.58 -8.78 0.26
C GLU A 93 -0.37 -7.67 -0.21
N LYS A 94 -1.49 -8.02 -0.85
CA LYS A 94 -2.50 -7.05 -1.28
C LYS A 94 -3.08 -6.25 -0.13
N LEU A 95 -3.34 -6.91 1.01
CA LEU A 95 -3.87 -6.28 2.21
C LEU A 95 -2.85 -5.29 2.77
N SER A 96 -1.59 -5.70 2.93
CA SER A 96 -0.50 -4.82 3.37
C SER A 96 -0.33 -3.61 2.45
N HIS A 97 -0.40 -3.80 1.13
CA HIS A 97 -0.30 -2.71 0.18
C HIS A 97 -1.48 -1.73 0.29
N SER A 98 -2.70 -2.24 0.44
CA SER A 98 -3.90 -1.42 0.63
C SER A 98 -3.82 -0.58 1.90
N GLU A 99 -3.38 -1.16 3.03
CA GLU A 99 -3.21 -0.44 4.29
C GLU A 99 -2.18 0.69 4.16
N GLN A 100 -1.03 0.43 3.51
CA GLN A 100 -0.02 1.45 3.25
C GLN A 100 -0.56 2.60 2.39
N LEU A 101 -1.34 2.29 1.36
CA LEU A 101 -1.96 3.29 0.48
C LEU A 101 -2.99 4.12 1.24
N GLU A 102 -3.81 3.50 2.08
CA GLU A 102 -4.77 4.19 2.94
C GLU A 102 -4.05 5.14 3.90
N GLN A 103 -2.99 4.68 4.56
CA GLN A 103 -2.18 5.52 5.46
C GLN A 103 -1.57 6.72 4.73
N CYS A 104 -0.96 6.52 3.55
CA CYS A 104 -0.42 7.60 2.73
C CYS A 104 -1.50 8.61 2.34
N THR A 105 -2.66 8.11 1.93
CA THR A 105 -3.80 8.92 1.51
C THR A 105 -4.35 9.74 2.69
N ASN A 106 -4.52 9.12 3.85
CA ASN A 106 -4.99 9.77 5.06
C ASN A 106 -4.01 10.87 5.50
N HIS A 107 -2.70 10.58 5.50
CA HIS A 107 -1.67 11.56 5.81
C HIS A 107 -1.75 12.77 4.88
N ARG A 108 -1.88 12.56 3.57
CA ARG A 108 -2.04 13.64 2.58
C ARG A 108 -3.28 14.50 2.87
N TYR A 109 -4.40 13.89 3.24
CA TYR A 109 -5.61 14.62 3.62
C TYR A 109 -5.40 15.45 4.89
N GLN A 110 -4.75 14.89 5.92
CA GLN A 110 -4.44 15.61 7.15
C GLN A 110 -3.55 16.83 6.88
N GLU A 111 -2.51 16.69 6.06
CA GLU A 111 -1.65 17.81 5.68
C GLU A 111 -2.43 18.88 4.90
N LYS A 112 -3.34 18.47 4.01
CA LYS A 112 -4.20 19.41 3.30
C LYS A 112 -5.14 20.17 4.23
N ILE A 113 -5.71 19.49 5.23
CA ILE A 113 -6.57 20.11 6.25
C ILE A 113 -5.76 21.14 7.04
N LYS A 114 -4.56 20.79 7.52
CA LYS A 114 -3.67 21.73 8.24
C LYS A 114 -3.37 22.98 7.40
N GLN A 115 -3.04 22.81 6.12
CA GLN A 115 -2.79 23.94 5.22
C GLN A 115 -4.03 24.84 5.06
N LEU A 116 -5.21 24.25 4.89
CA LEU A 116 -6.46 25.01 4.76
C LEU A 116 -6.82 25.75 6.05
N MET A 117 -6.60 25.12 7.21
CA MET A 117 -6.77 25.76 8.51
C MET A 117 -5.84 26.97 8.67
N GLY A 118 -4.56 26.83 8.34
CA GLY A 118 -3.61 27.94 8.35
C GLY A 118 -4.05 29.10 7.47
N LYS A 119 -4.43 28.82 6.22
CA LYS A 119 -4.95 29.85 5.29
C LYS A 119 -6.21 30.54 5.81
N ARG A 120 -7.13 29.78 6.41
CA ARG A 120 -8.35 30.34 7.02
C ARG A 120 -7.96 31.31 8.14
N ASP A 121 -7.03 30.92 9.00
CA ASP A 121 -6.60 31.74 10.13
C ASP A 121 -5.89 33.01 9.65
N ASP A 122 -5.01 32.91 8.65
CA ASP A 122 -4.36 34.05 8.02
C ASP A 122 -5.37 35.05 7.42
N LEU A 123 -6.38 34.54 6.71
CA LEU A 123 -7.45 35.37 6.13
C LEU A 123 -8.30 36.01 7.22
N SER A 124 -8.63 35.27 8.27
CA SER A 124 -9.41 35.76 9.41
C SER A 124 -8.67 36.90 10.12
N ASN A 125 -7.38 36.72 10.36
CA ASN A 125 -6.51 37.72 10.98
C ASN A 125 -6.38 38.98 10.11
N ASN A 126 -6.14 38.81 8.80
CA ASN A 126 -6.08 39.93 7.87
C ASN A 126 -7.39 40.71 7.81
N HIS A 127 -8.53 40.01 7.73
CA HIS A 127 -9.85 40.64 7.74
C HIS A 127 -10.08 41.44 9.04
N ALA A 128 -9.76 40.87 10.20
CA ALA A 128 -9.88 41.56 11.48
C ALA A 128 -8.99 42.82 11.52
N HIS A 129 -7.75 42.72 11.04
CA HIS A 129 -6.81 43.83 10.97
C HIS A 129 -7.32 44.96 10.06
N LEU A 130 -7.74 44.63 8.83
CA LEU A 130 -8.29 45.59 7.87
C LEU A 130 -9.54 46.27 8.42
N LYS A 131 -10.43 45.50 9.07
CA LYS A 131 -11.63 46.05 9.72
C LYS A 131 -11.25 47.06 10.82
N GLN A 132 -10.25 46.76 11.64
CA GLN A 132 -9.76 47.67 12.68
C GLN A 132 -9.17 48.96 12.08
N GLN A 133 -8.37 48.84 11.00
CA GLN A 133 -7.83 50.00 10.29
C GLN A 133 -8.93 50.90 9.72
N LEU A 134 -9.94 50.32 9.08
CA LEU A 134 -11.08 51.06 8.54
C LEU A 134 -11.87 51.78 9.63
N GLU A 135 -12.08 51.14 10.79
CA GLU A 135 -12.76 51.78 11.92
C GLU A 135 -11.94 52.95 12.48
N HIS A 136 -10.61 52.80 12.56
CA HIS A 136 -9.73 53.89 12.97
C HIS A 136 -9.83 55.08 12.02
N ILE A 137 -9.78 54.86 10.69
CA ILE A 137 -9.95 55.92 9.69
C ILE A 137 -11.30 56.64 9.86
N ARG A 138 -12.40 55.87 9.95
CA ARG A 138 -13.75 56.44 10.18
C ARG A 138 -13.84 57.25 11.46
N SER A 139 -13.18 56.82 12.53
CA SER A 139 -13.17 57.55 13.80
C SER A 139 -12.41 58.88 13.71
N GLN A 140 -11.37 58.97 12.87
CA GLN A 140 -10.65 60.22 12.64
C GLN A 140 -11.44 61.19 11.76
N GLU A 141 -12.16 60.71 10.75
CA GLU A 141 -13.02 61.55 9.91
C GLU A 141 -14.17 62.21 10.69
N LYS A 142 -14.64 61.56 11.77
CA LYS A 142 -15.72 62.08 12.63
C LYS A 142 -15.23 63.11 13.66
N ARG A 143 -13.92 63.35 13.80
CA ARG A 143 -13.41 64.46 14.64
C ARG A 143 -13.52 65.77 13.83
N PRO A 144 -14.16 66.82 14.36
CA PRO A 144 -14.19 68.12 13.68
C PRO A 144 -12.75 68.60 13.53
N ARG A 145 -12.32 68.84 12.29
CA ARG A 145 -11.01 69.43 12.03
C ARG A 145 -10.99 70.80 12.72
N PRO A 146 -10.01 71.12 13.58
CA PRO A 146 -9.78 72.51 13.92
C PRO A 146 -9.40 73.22 12.61
N PHE A 147 -10.19 74.24 12.24
CA PHE A 147 -9.85 75.18 11.18
C PHE A 147 -8.43 75.69 11.43
N SER A 148 -7.47 75.30 10.60
CA SER A 148 -6.12 75.89 10.58
C SER A 148 -6.00 76.75 9.34
N THR A 149 -6.30 78.04 9.50
CA THR A 149 -5.98 79.10 8.53
C THR A 149 -4.54 79.55 8.74
N ALA A 150 -3.59 78.96 8.01
CA ALA A 150 -2.19 79.39 7.86
C ALA A 150 -1.49 78.26 7.07
N THR A 151 -0.81 78.41 5.93
CA THR A 151 -0.15 79.56 5.33
C THR A 151 0.00 79.27 3.84
N GLN A 152 -0.33 80.26 3.01
CA GLN A 152 0.02 80.33 1.60
C GLN A 152 1.52 80.63 1.47
N GLN A 153 2.29 79.78 0.78
CA GLN A 153 3.48 80.21 0.01
C GLN A 153 4.06 79.10 -0.90
N HIS A 154 4.36 79.53 -2.13
CA HIS A 154 5.21 78.94 -3.18
C HIS A 154 4.69 77.83 -4.11
N ILE A 155 4.06 78.31 -5.19
CA ILE A 155 4.27 77.81 -6.57
C ILE A 155 5.76 77.99 -6.92
N THR A 156 6.39 76.99 -7.58
CA THR A 156 7.29 77.12 -8.76
C THR A 156 8.07 75.81 -9.04
N MET A 157 7.71 75.17 -10.16
CA MET A 157 8.54 74.37 -11.11
C MET A 157 9.12 73.00 -10.68
N GLY A 158 8.83 71.98 -11.49
CA GLY A 158 9.60 70.73 -11.50
C GLY A 158 8.88 69.50 -12.06
N ALA A 159 8.42 69.56 -13.30
CA ALA A 159 8.04 68.36 -14.04
C ALA A 159 9.28 67.50 -14.31
N SER A 160 9.27 66.23 -13.88
CA SER A 160 10.08 65.15 -14.48
C SER A 160 9.47 63.80 -14.10
N LEU A 161 8.67 63.26 -15.02
CA LEU A 161 8.31 61.86 -15.07
C LEU A 161 9.56 61.06 -15.46
N GLN A 162 10.04 60.16 -14.61
CA GLN A 162 10.91 59.06 -15.03
C GLN A 162 10.20 57.73 -14.78
N LEU A 163 9.76 57.15 -15.89
CA LEU A 163 9.30 55.78 -16.03
C LEU A 163 10.47 54.84 -15.72
N HIS A 164 10.32 53.96 -14.73
CA HIS A 164 11.31 52.91 -14.42
C HIS A 164 10.74 51.55 -14.89
N GLN A 165 11.29 50.99 -15.97
CA GLN A 165 11.07 49.60 -16.38
C GLN A 165 11.97 48.65 -15.58
N PRO A 166 11.53 47.42 -15.25
CA PRO A 166 12.39 46.40 -14.65
C PRO A 166 13.09 45.51 -15.71
N PRO A 167 14.29 44.96 -15.43
CA PRO A 167 15.08 44.15 -16.36
C PRO A 167 14.72 42.64 -16.26
N PRO A 168 15.29 41.77 -17.14
CA PRO A 168 14.70 40.50 -17.56
C PRO A 168 14.83 39.33 -16.57
#